data_AF-A0A377JLC0-F1
#
_entry.id   AF-A0A377JLC0-F1
#
_cell.length_a   1.000
_cell.length_b   1.000
_cell.length_c   1.000
_cell.angle_alpha   90.00
_cell.angle_beta   90.00
_cell.angle_gamma   90.00
#
_symmetry.space_group_name_H-M   'P 1'
#
loop_
_entity.id
_entity.type
_entity.pdbx_description
1 polymer ?
#
loop_
_entity_poly.entity_id
_entity_poly.type
_entity_poly.pdbx_seq_one_letter_code
_entity_poly.pdbx_strand_id
1 'polypeptide(L)' 'MRRVVVTGIGMINAVGLNRDDSFSAIVDGKCGIRRITSFDTNDFPVSIAGRDCRL' A
#
# COMPACT_ATOMS: atom_id res chain seq x y z
N MET A 1 35.19 9.63 9.92
CA MET A 1 34.08 9.49 8.95
C MET A 1 33.43 8.12 9.19
N ARG A 2 32.12 8.03 9.49
CA ARG A 2 31.41 6.75 9.68
C ARG A 2 30.64 6.41 8.40
N ARG A 3 30.89 5.23 7.84
CA ARG A 3 30.07 4.69 6.73
C ARG A 3 28.90 3.92 7.32
N VAL A 4 27.70 4.24 6.86
CA VAL A 4 26.47 3.51 7.15
C VAL A 4 25.89 3.07 5.82
N VAL A 5 25.42 1.83 5.76
CA VAL A 5 24.82 1.22 4.57
C VAL A 5 23.47 0.62 4.94
N VAL A 6 22.57 0.56 3.95
CA VAL A 6 21.30 -0.16 4.05
C VAL A 6 21.53 -1.57 3.53
N THR A 7 21.32 -2.58 4.38
CA THR A 7 21.57 -4.00 4.07
C THR A 7 20.33 -4.73 3.57
N GLY A 8 19.14 -4.12 3.66
CA GLY A 8 17.90 -4.70 3.18
C GLY A 8 16.76 -3.69 3.22
N ILE A 9 15.75 -3.94 2.38
CA ILE A 9 14.51 -3.15 2.35
C ILE A 9 13.32 -4.11 2.24
N GLY A 10 12.29 -3.83 3.03
CA GLY A 10 11.00 -4.52 3.00
C GLY A 10 9.89 -3.50 2.86
N MET A 11 8.77 -3.91 2.25
CA MET A 11 7.68 -3.00 1.95
C MET A 11 6.34 -3.72 2.11
N ILE A 12 5.43 -3.10 2.85
CA ILE A 12 4.03 -3.52 3.01
C ILE A 12 3.19 -2.25 2.94
N ASN A 13 2.36 -2.13 1.91
CA ASN A 13 1.49 -0.98 1.70
C ASN A 13 0.25 -1.35 0.86
N ALA A 14 -0.60 -0.36 0.60
CA ALA A 14 -1.86 -0.55 -0.12
C ALA A 14 -1.71 -0.91 -1.62
N VAL A 15 -0.49 -0.94 -2.16
CA VAL A 15 -0.22 -1.29 -3.57
C VAL A 15 0.67 -2.54 -3.71
N GLY A 16 1.05 -3.18 -2.60
CA GLY A 16 1.80 -4.44 -2.59
C GLY A 16 2.40 -4.79 -1.24
N LEU A 17 2.48 -6.10 -0.96
CA LEU A 17 2.93 -6.68 0.31
C LEU A 17 4.41 -7.08 0.34
N ASN A 18 5.13 -6.81 -0.75
CA ASN A 18 6.56 -6.98 -0.84
C ASN A 18 7.18 -5.89 -1.71
N ARG A 19 8.51 -5.74 -1.61
CA ARG A 19 9.29 -4.73 -2.33
C ARG A 19 9.01 -4.72 -3.83
N ASP A 20 9.01 -5.89 -4.47
CA ASP A 20 9.01 -5.97 -5.94
C ASP A 20 7.63 -5.61 -6.49
N ASP A 21 6.57 -6.14 -5.87
CA ASP A 21 5.19 -5.83 -6.25
C ASP A 21 4.87 -4.35 -6.04
N SER A 22 5.14 -3.79 -4.85
CA SER A 22 4.78 -2.40 -4.63
C SER A 22 5.69 -1.41 -5.36
N PHE A 23 6.95 -1.74 -5.65
CA PHE A 23 7.78 -0.89 -6.52
C PHE A 23 7.24 -0.88 -7.96
N SER A 24 6.92 -2.05 -8.53
CA SER A 24 6.31 -2.13 -9.85
C SER A 24 4.98 -1.38 -9.90
N ALA A 25 4.12 -1.54 -8.88
CA ALA A 25 2.83 -0.85 -8.82
C ALA A 25 2.96 0.68 -8.74
N ILE A 26 3.96 1.18 -8.01
CA ILE A 26 4.26 2.62 -7.92
C ILE A 26 4.72 3.15 -9.28
N VAL A 27 5.64 2.44 -9.95
CA VAL A 27 6.14 2.83 -11.29
C VAL A 27 5.01 2.83 -12.32
N ASP A 28 4.09 1.86 -12.25
CA ASP A 28 2.90 1.78 -13.10
C ASP A 28 1.82 2.83 -12.75
N GLY A 29 2.02 3.65 -11.71
CA GLY A 29 1.04 4.65 -11.27
C GLY A 29 -0.24 4.07 -10.66
N LYS A 30 -0.19 2.85 -10.11
CA LYS A 30 -1.37 2.21 -9.50
C LYS A 30 -1.76 2.93 -8.20
N CYS A 31 -3.05 3.19 -8.04
CA CYS A 31 -3.60 3.77 -6.81
C CYS A 31 -4.17 2.67 -5.91
N GLY A 32 -3.65 2.58 -4.68
CA GLY A 32 -4.12 1.65 -3.63
C GLY A 32 -5.32 2.16 -2.82
N ILE A 33 -5.83 3.36 -3.11
CA ILE A 33 -6.99 3.91 -2.39
C ILE A 33 -8.28 3.47 -3.10
N ARG A 34 -9.17 2.82 -2.35
CA ARG A 34 -10.46 2.30 -2.84
C ARG A 34 -11.55 2.48 -1.79
N ARG A 35 -12.81 2.25 -2.19
CA ARG A 35 -13.92 2.17 -1.23
C ARG A 35 -13.75 0.98 -0.30
N ILE A 36 -14.11 1.16 0.96
CA ILE A 36 -14.14 0.11 1.97
C ILE A 36 -15.28 -0.85 1.63
N THR A 37 -15.01 -2.14 1.52
CA THR A 37 -16.02 -3.20 1.30
C THR A 37 -16.04 -4.27 2.40
N SER A 38 -15.21 -4.09 3.43
CA SER A 38 -15.07 -5.02 4.56
C SER A 38 -16.19 -4.87 5.59
N PHE A 39 -16.87 -3.73 5.60
CA PHE A 39 -17.98 -3.40 6.50
C PHE A 39 -18.80 -2.24 5.92
N ASP A 40 -19.98 -1.97 6.49
CA ASP A 40 -20.81 -0.83 6.08
C ASP A 40 -20.25 0.49 6.61
N THR A 41 -20.02 1.43 5.71
CA THR A 41 -19.46 2.75 6.01
C THR A 41 -20.48 3.89 6.01
N ASN A 42 -21.78 3.60 5.90
CA ASN A 42 -22.82 4.64 5.78
C ASN A 42 -22.84 5.65 6.93
N ASP A 43 -22.59 5.19 8.16
CA ASP A 43 -22.59 6.06 9.36
C ASP A 43 -21.25 6.77 9.61
N PHE A 44 -20.27 6.59 8.71
CA PHE A 44 -18.93 7.14 8.86
C PHE A 44 -18.67 8.27 7.86
N PRO A 45 -17.96 9.35 8.27
CA PRO A 45 -17.63 10.45 7.37
C PRO A 45 -16.60 10.06 6.28
N VAL A 46 -15.98 8.89 6.39
CA VAL A 46 -14.95 8.39 5.47
C VAL A 46 -15.30 6.98 5.02
N SER A 47 -15.39 6.78 3.71
CA SER A 47 -15.73 5.48 3.10
C SER A 47 -14.62 4.92 2.19
N ILE A 48 -13.43 5.54 2.21
CA ILE A 48 -12.27 5.13 1.41
C ILE A 48 -11.10 4.73 2.32
N ALA A 49 -10.31 3.76 1.90
CA ALA A 49 -9.11 3.31 2.60
C ALA A 49 -8.05 2.80 1.61
N GLY A 50 -6.80 2.73 2.08
CA GLY A 50 -5.76 1.96 1.41
C GLY A 50 -6.09 0.48 1.50
N ARG A 51 -6.55 -0.10 0.40
CA ARG A 51 -6.90 -1.52 0.29
C ARG A 51 -6.05 -2.14 -0.80
N ASP A 52 -5.36 -3.22 -0.44
CA ASP A 52 -4.69 -4.05 -1.43
C ASP A 52 -5.71 -4.68 -2.36
N CYS A 53 -5.44 -4.65 -3.66
CA CYS A 53 -6.36 -5.07 -4.71
C CYS A 53 -6.42 -6.61 -4.88
N ARG A 54 -5.91 -7.40 -3.92
CA ARG A 54 -5.69 -8.85 -4.04
C ARG A 54 -5.98 -9.71 -2.78
N LEU A 55 -6.98 -9.32 -1.98
CA LEU A 55 -7.72 -10.27 -1.14
C LEU A 55 -9.21 -10.22 -1.47
#